data_AF-A0A452H004-F1
#
_entry.id   AF-A0A452H004-F1
#
_cell.length_a   1.000
_cell.length_b   1.000
_cell.length_c   1.000
_cell.angle_alpha   90.00
_cell.angle_beta   90.00
_cell.angle_gamma   90.00
#
_symmetry.space_group_name_H-M   'P 1'
#
loop_
_entity.id
_entity.type
_entity.pdbx_description
1 polymer ?
#
loop_
_entity_poly.entity_id
_entity_poly.type
_entity_poly.pdbx_seq_one_letter_code
_entity_poly.pdbx_strand_id
1 'polypeptide(L)'
;MTKQQSLRNGLLLHVLSSSFNLSESLATVGEKVCAEVNSCLSQHGFTPFTAEKEIALKGQIQTLGNSDNTICKLIDSRIQAFLESYLTSGHQKSFPAIPGGLGPIQREMEEIAVKYVRLVNYNKMVFSPYYDVILSKLLDKAESQLLEVRGGTTL
;
A
#
# COMPACT_ATOMS: atom_id res chain seq x y z
N MET A 1 23.75 23.40 -0.02
CA MET A 1 23.23 22.06 -0.36
C MET A 1 21.72 21.86 -0.08
N THR A 2 21.02 22.82 0.52
CA THR A 2 19.63 22.64 1.00
C THR A 2 18.53 22.91 -0.04
N LYS A 3 18.76 23.74 -1.07
CA LYS A 3 17.75 24.02 -2.10
C LYS A 3 17.47 22.82 -3.02
N GLN A 4 18.51 22.09 -3.42
CA GLN A 4 18.40 20.88 -4.25
C GLN A 4 17.68 19.73 -3.51
N GLN A 5 17.95 19.54 -2.22
CA GLN A 5 17.25 18.54 -1.39
C GLN A 5 15.78 18.89 -1.12
N SER A 6 15.46 20.17 -0.91
CA SER A 6 14.07 20.62 -0.73
C SER A 6 13.25 20.44 -2.02
N LEU A 7 13.84 20.74 -3.18
CA LEU A 7 13.23 20.49 -4.48
C LEU A 7 13.03 18.99 -4.76
N ARG A 8 13.97 18.13 -4.35
CA ARG A 8 13.87 16.67 -4.51
C ARG A 8 12.76 16.07 -3.64
N ASN A 9 12.63 16.52 -2.40
CA ASN A 9 11.58 16.07 -1.49
C ASN A 9 10.20 16.60 -1.91
N GLY A 10 10.14 17.85 -2.39
CA GLY A 10 8.92 18.44 -2.97
C GLY A 10 8.46 17.70 -4.22
N LEU A 11 9.39 17.28 -5.09
CA LEU A 11 9.06 16.52 -6.29
C LEU A 11 8.62 15.09 -5.96
N LEU A 12 9.26 14.41 -5.00
CA LEU A 12 8.83 13.08 -4.56
C LEU A 12 7.44 13.12 -3.92
N LEU A 13 7.16 14.12 -3.09
CA LEU A 13 5.83 14.32 -2.51
C LEU A 13 4.81 14.65 -3.60
N HIS A 14 5.13 15.53 -4.54
CA HIS A 14 4.24 15.91 -5.64
C HIS A 14 3.92 14.75 -6.60
N VAL A 15 4.90 13.91 -6.95
CA VAL A 15 4.69 12.72 -7.80
C VAL A 15 3.87 11.65 -7.09
N LEU A 16 4.01 11.52 -5.77
CA LEU A 16 3.13 10.67 -4.94
C LEU A 16 1.73 11.28 -4.75
N SER A 17 1.57 12.58 -4.98
CA SER A 17 0.36 13.37 -4.69
C SER A 17 -0.35 13.86 -5.95
N SER A 18 -0.15 13.23 -7.12
CA SER A 18 -1.04 13.46 -8.27
C SER A 18 -2.45 13.13 -7.79
N SER A 19 -3.23 14.19 -7.50
CA SER A 19 -4.33 14.16 -6.55
C SER A 19 -5.51 13.38 -7.11
N PHE A 20 -5.49 12.07 -6.90
CA PHE A 20 -6.62 11.22 -7.22
C PHE A 20 -7.76 11.55 -6.24
N ASN A 21 -8.81 12.21 -6.72
CA ASN A 21 -10.02 12.44 -5.95
C ASN A 21 -10.85 11.17 -5.98
N LEU A 22 -10.63 10.30 -4.98
CA LEU A 22 -11.34 9.03 -4.85
C LEU A 22 -12.86 9.23 -4.76
N SER A 23 -13.32 10.25 -4.02
CA SER A 23 -14.75 10.53 -3.85
C SER A 23 -15.44 10.87 -5.17
N GLU A 24 -14.85 11.79 -5.93
CA GLU A 24 -15.36 12.20 -7.25
C GLU A 24 -15.29 11.05 -8.26
N SER A 25 -14.23 10.26 -8.22
CA SER A 25 -14.06 9.09 -9.08
C SER A 25 -15.12 8.03 -8.79
N LEU A 26 -15.38 7.73 -7.51
CA LEU A 26 -16.43 6.79 -7.10
C LEU A 26 -17.83 7.29 -7.46
N ALA A 27 -18.09 8.59 -7.33
CA ALA A 27 -19.35 9.19 -7.78
C ALA A 27 -19.55 8.98 -9.29
N THR A 28 -18.51 9.25 -10.08
CA THR A 28 -18.52 9.05 -11.54
C THR A 28 -18.70 7.58 -11.92
N VAL A 29 -18.04 6.66 -11.20
CA VAL A 29 -18.23 5.22 -11.38
C VAL A 29 -19.67 4.82 -11.06
N GLY A 30 -20.25 5.34 -9.99
CA GLY A 30 -21.65 5.10 -9.63
C GLY A 30 -22.63 5.50 -10.73
N GLU A 31 -22.43 6.67 -11.33
CA GLU A 31 -23.22 7.12 -12.50
C GLU A 31 -23.09 6.17 -13.70
N LYS A 32 -21.85 5.82 -14.06
CA LYS A 32 -21.58 4.92 -15.20
C LYS A 32 -22.17 3.53 -14.99
N VAL A 33 -22.05 2.97 -13.78
CA VAL A 33 -22.62 1.66 -13.45
C VAL A 33 -24.14 1.70 -13.54
N CYS A 34 -24.81 2.74 -13.03
CA CYS A 34 -26.26 2.87 -13.16
C CYS A 34 -26.70 2.98 -14.63
N ALA A 35 -25.98 3.76 -15.44
CA ALA A 35 -26.25 3.87 -16.88
C ALA A 35 -26.09 2.53 -17.61
N GLU A 36 -25.03 1.77 -17.31
CA GLU A 36 -24.78 0.45 -17.90
C GLU A 36 -25.86 -0.56 -17.50
N VAL A 37 -26.24 -0.57 -16.22
CA VAL A 37 -27.33 -1.44 -15.72
C VAL A 37 -28.65 -1.13 -16.44
N ASN A 38 -29.02 0.15 -16.56
CA ASN A 38 -30.23 0.56 -17.27
C ASN A 38 -30.18 0.21 -18.77
N SER A 39 -29.03 0.39 -19.41
CA SER A 39 -28.79 0.00 -20.80
C SER A 39 -29.02 -1.50 -20.98
N CYS A 40 -28.42 -2.32 -20.12
CA CYS A 40 -28.56 -3.77 -20.14
C CYS A 40 -30.01 -4.22 -19.90
N LEU A 41 -30.71 -3.65 -18.90
CA LEU A 41 -32.12 -3.94 -18.63
C LEU A 41 -33.00 -3.63 -19.85
N SER A 42 -32.77 -2.48 -20.48
CA SER A 42 -33.51 -2.05 -21.67
C SER A 42 -33.27 -2.98 -22.85
N GLN A 43 -32.02 -3.38 -23.09
CA GLN A 43 -31.66 -4.31 -24.18
C GLN A 43 -32.35 -5.68 -24.04
N HIS A 44 -32.64 -6.11 -22.81
CA HIS A 44 -33.25 -7.40 -22.54
C HIS A 44 -34.77 -7.30 -22.23
N GLY A 45 -35.37 -6.12 -22.40
CA GLY A 45 -36.81 -5.91 -22.19
C GLY A 45 -37.26 -5.95 -20.72
N PHE A 46 -36.33 -5.78 -19.77
CA PHE A 46 -36.65 -5.70 -18.35
C PHE A 46 -37.06 -4.28 -17.94
N THR A 47 -37.72 -4.17 -16.79
CA THR A 47 -38.08 -2.88 -16.21
C THR A 47 -36.83 -2.06 -15.88
N PRO A 48 -36.82 -0.74 -16.15
CA PRO A 48 -35.73 0.14 -15.76
C PRO A 48 -35.42 0.08 -14.27
N PHE A 49 -34.17 0.37 -13.92
CA PHE A 49 -33.75 0.48 -12.53
C PHE A 49 -34.49 1.65 -11.87
N THR A 50 -35.04 1.44 -10.66
CA THR A 50 -35.81 2.50 -10.00
C THR A 50 -34.88 3.55 -9.41
N ALA A 51 -35.37 4.78 -9.24
CA ALA A 51 -34.59 5.88 -8.67
C ALA A 51 -34.05 5.53 -7.27
N GLU A 52 -34.84 4.83 -6.44
CA GLU A 52 -34.41 4.39 -5.11
C GLU A 52 -33.26 3.39 -5.19
N LYS A 53 -33.30 2.47 -6.16
CA LYS A 53 -32.23 1.48 -6.38
C LYS A 53 -30.97 2.14 -6.94
N GLU A 54 -31.11 3.13 -7.82
CA GLU A 54 -29.97 3.94 -8.31
C GLU A 54 -29.28 4.66 -7.16
N ILE A 55 -30.04 5.37 -6.34
CA ILE A 55 -29.51 6.10 -5.18
C ILE A 55 -28.81 5.13 -4.23
N ALA A 56 -29.43 3.98 -3.93
CA ALA A 56 -28.83 2.97 -3.07
C ALA A 56 -27.51 2.41 -3.63
N LEU A 57 -27.46 2.08 -4.93
CA LEU A 57 -26.27 1.54 -5.58
C LEU A 57 -25.13 2.57 -5.62
N LYS A 58 -25.43 3.82 -6.00
CA LYS A 58 -24.46 4.92 -5.99
C LYS A 58 -23.91 5.15 -4.59
N GLY A 59 -24.79 5.18 -3.58
CA GLY A 59 -24.41 5.30 -2.19
C GLY A 59 -23.47 4.18 -1.74
N GLN A 60 -23.78 2.91 -2.07
CA GLN A 60 -22.92 1.76 -1.77
C GLN A 60 -21.54 1.89 -2.43
N ILE A 61 -21.47 2.29 -3.71
CA ILE A 61 -20.19 2.49 -4.41
C ILE A 61 -19.38 3.60 -3.74
N GLN A 62 -20.02 4.71 -3.36
CA GLN A 62 -19.34 5.80 -2.67
C GLN A 62 -18.84 5.40 -1.26
N THR A 63 -19.52 4.46 -0.58
CA THR A 63 -19.03 3.95 0.72
C THR A 63 -17.69 3.22 0.63
N LEU A 64 -17.24 2.81 -0.57
CA LEU A 64 -15.89 2.26 -0.77
C LEU A 64 -14.80 3.31 -0.49
N GLY A 65 -15.12 4.60 -0.58
CA GLY A 65 -14.21 5.68 -0.22
C GLY A 65 -14.05 5.88 1.29
N ASN A 66 -14.87 5.20 2.10
CA ASN A 66 -14.75 5.24 3.56
C ASN A 66 -13.58 4.36 4.02
N SER A 67 -12.63 4.94 4.76
CA SER A 67 -11.50 4.22 5.35
C SER A 67 -11.90 3.11 6.31
N ASP A 68 -13.11 3.16 6.88
CA ASP A 68 -13.65 2.13 7.76
C ASP A 68 -14.35 0.97 7.06
N ASN A 69 -14.43 1.01 5.73
CA ASN A 69 -14.99 -0.08 4.94
C ASN A 69 -14.17 -1.37 5.13
N THR A 70 -14.83 -2.43 5.63
CA THR A 70 -14.17 -3.72 5.94
C THR A 70 -13.57 -4.38 4.70
N ILE A 71 -14.19 -4.22 3.53
CA ILE A 71 -13.69 -4.76 2.26
C ILE A 71 -12.42 -4.01 1.87
N CYS A 72 -12.42 -2.67 1.92
CA CYS A 72 -11.22 -1.88 1.62
C CYS A 72 -10.07 -2.22 2.57
N LYS A 73 -10.33 -2.32 3.88
CA LYS A 73 -9.32 -2.77 4.87
C LYS A 73 -8.75 -4.16 4.56
N LEU A 74 -9.60 -5.09 4.14
CA LEU A 74 -9.18 -6.44 3.75
C LEU A 74 -8.29 -6.41 2.50
N ILE A 75 -8.66 -5.62 1.49
CA ILE A 75 -7.87 -5.42 0.28
C ILE A 75 -6.52 -4.79 0.62
N ASP A 76 -6.49 -3.74 1.45
CA ASP A 76 -5.25 -3.09 1.90
C ASP A 76 -4.33 -4.08 2.63
N SER A 77 -4.88 -4.89 3.53
CA SER A 77 -4.11 -5.93 4.24
C SER A 77 -3.52 -6.96 3.27
N ARG A 78 -4.27 -7.36 2.23
CA ARG A 78 -3.76 -8.27 1.19
C ARG A 78 -2.64 -7.65 0.37
N ILE A 79 -2.74 -6.37 0.03
CA ILE A 79 -1.71 -5.62 -0.68
C ILE A 79 -0.44 -5.54 0.18
N GLN A 80 -0.58 -5.18 1.46
CA GLN A 80 0.55 -5.12 2.40
C GLN A 80 1.26 -6.47 2.52
N ALA A 81 0.50 -7.55 2.75
CA ALA A 81 1.07 -8.91 2.86
C ALA A 81 1.80 -9.33 1.57
N PHE A 82 1.26 -8.98 0.40
CA PHE A 82 1.92 -9.22 -0.88
C PHE A 82 3.25 -8.45 -0.99
N LEU A 83 3.26 -7.16 -0.64
CA LEU A 83 4.47 -6.33 -0.67
C LEU A 83 5.55 -6.81 0.31
N GLU A 84 5.15 -7.24 1.50
CA GLU A 84 6.05 -7.84 2.50
C GLU A 84 6.62 -9.18 2.01
N SER A 85 5.78 -10.04 1.43
CA SER A 85 6.24 -11.28 0.81
C SER A 85 7.22 -11.00 -0.33
N TYR A 86 7.00 -9.94 -1.09
CA TYR A 86 7.85 -9.55 -2.20
C TYR A 86 9.20 -8.97 -1.73
N LEU A 87 9.23 -8.25 -0.62
CA LEU A 87 10.48 -7.80 0.02
C LEU A 87 11.30 -8.97 0.56
N THR A 88 10.64 -9.95 1.18
CA THR A 88 11.30 -11.09 1.84
C THR A 88 11.78 -12.15 0.84
N SER A 89 11.16 -12.26 -0.34
CA SER A 89 11.56 -13.21 -1.38
C SER A 89 12.92 -12.95 -2.02
N GLY A 90 13.55 -11.79 -1.76
CA GLY A 90 14.90 -11.48 -2.26
C GLY A 90 15.02 -11.61 -3.80
N HIS A 91 16.18 -12.07 -4.29
CA HIS A 91 16.46 -12.26 -5.72
C HIS A 91 15.80 -13.52 -6.34
N GLN A 92 14.84 -14.17 -5.67
CA GLN A 92 14.13 -15.31 -6.23
C GLN A 92 13.36 -14.86 -7.48
N LYS A 93 13.56 -15.55 -8.61
CA LYS A 93 13.01 -15.18 -9.93
C LYS A 93 11.49 -15.31 -10.05
N SER A 94 10.80 -15.83 -9.02
CA SER A 94 9.36 -16.07 -9.05
C SER A 94 8.60 -15.04 -8.22
N PHE A 95 7.63 -14.38 -8.85
CA PHE A 95 6.68 -13.51 -8.17
C PHE A 95 5.89 -14.30 -7.13
N PRO A 96 5.68 -13.77 -5.90
CA PRO A 96 4.75 -14.34 -4.96
C PRO A 96 3.35 -14.41 -5.59
N ALA A 97 2.58 -15.43 -5.24
CA ALA A 97 1.24 -15.61 -5.76
C ALA A 97 0.36 -14.39 -5.45
N ILE A 98 -0.42 -13.93 -6.43
CA ILE A 98 -1.33 -12.81 -6.24
C ILE A 98 -2.42 -13.20 -5.24
N PRO A 99 -2.68 -12.37 -4.20
CA PRO A 99 -3.76 -12.62 -3.27
C PRO A 99 -5.10 -12.77 -3.99
N GLY A 100 -5.94 -13.68 -3.49
CA GLY A 100 -7.28 -13.91 -4.06
C GLY A 100 -8.08 -12.60 -4.17
N GLY A 101 -8.76 -12.42 -5.31
CA GLY A 101 -9.56 -11.22 -5.61
C GLY A 101 -8.78 -10.05 -6.22
N LEU A 102 -7.44 -10.11 -6.29
CA LEU A 102 -6.60 -9.09 -6.94
C LEU A 102 -6.10 -9.48 -8.33
N GLY A 103 -6.53 -10.63 -8.86
CA GLY A 103 -6.16 -11.12 -10.19
C GLY A 103 -6.34 -10.09 -11.32
N PRO A 104 -7.46 -9.34 -11.39
CA PRO A 104 -7.65 -8.32 -12.43
C PRO A 104 -6.61 -7.19 -12.43
N ILE A 105 -5.96 -6.94 -11.29
CA ILE A 105 -4.96 -5.87 -11.12
C ILE A 105 -3.54 -6.41 -10.87
N GLN A 106 -3.28 -7.66 -11.28
CA GLN A 106 -2.00 -8.34 -11.04
C GLN A 106 -0.81 -7.53 -11.56
N ARG A 107 -0.90 -7.01 -12.78
CA ARG A 107 0.18 -6.28 -13.43
C ARG A 107 0.54 -5.01 -12.64
N GLU A 108 -0.49 -4.29 -12.20
CA GLU A 108 -0.36 -3.07 -11.41
C GLU A 108 0.28 -3.38 -10.04
N MET A 109 -0.10 -4.50 -9.41
CA MET A 109 0.53 -4.99 -8.18
C MET A 109 2.02 -5.29 -8.37
N GLU A 110 2.39 -5.98 -9.44
CA GLU A 110 3.80 -6.28 -9.77
C GLU A 110 4.63 -5.01 -9.99
N GLU A 111 4.09 -4.04 -10.73
CA GLU A 111 4.75 -2.75 -10.96
C GLU A 111 4.96 -1.96 -9.66
N ILE A 112 3.96 -1.93 -8.78
CA ILE A 112 4.04 -1.28 -7.47
C ILE A 112 5.08 -1.99 -6.59
N ALA A 113 5.10 -3.32 -6.58
CA ALA A 113 6.04 -4.11 -5.80
C ALA A 113 7.49 -3.84 -6.22
N VAL A 114 7.78 -3.79 -7.53
CA VAL A 114 9.13 -3.44 -8.03
C VAL A 114 9.56 -2.05 -7.57
N LYS A 115 8.67 -1.05 -7.65
CA LYS A 115 8.94 0.32 -7.18
C LYS A 115 9.17 0.35 -5.67
N TYR A 116 8.36 -0.38 -4.92
CA TYR A 116 8.43 -0.49 -3.47
C TYR A 116 9.76 -1.09 -3.00
N VAL A 117 10.20 -2.21 -3.58
CA VAL A 117 11.52 -2.81 -3.27
C VAL A 117 12.66 -1.86 -3.56
N ARG A 118 12.64 -1.19 -4.71
CA ARG A 118 13.66 -0.20 -5.08
C ARG A 118 13.74 0.92 -4.04
N LEU A 119 12.58 1.42 -3.61
CA LEU A 119 12.49 2.46 -2.59
C LEU A 119 13.04 1.98 -1.24
N VAL A 120 12.64 0.79 -0.79
CA VAL A 120 13.11 0.21 0.48
C VAL A 120 14.62 -0.04 0.44
N ASN A 121 15.14 -0.59 -0.65
CA ASN A 121 16.58 -0.82 -0.81
C ASN A 121 17.38 0.48 -0.85
N TYR A 122 16.88 1.51 -1.54
CA TYR A 122 17.50 2.82 -1.53
C TYR A 122 17.51 3.43 -0.13
N ASN A 123 16.38 3.38 0.59
CA ASN A 123 16.31 3.85 1.97
C ASN A 123 17.30 3.08 2.86
N LYS A 124 17.35 1.75 2.76
CA LYS A 124 18.31 0.93 3.49
C LYS A 124 19.75 1.36 3.18
N MET A 125 20.11 1.54 1.92
CA MET A 125 21.45 1.95 1.51
C MET A 125 21.84 3.33 2.07
N VAL A 126 20.92 4.30 2.05
CA VAL A 126 21.18 5.65 2.56
C VAL A 126 21.26 5.68 4.08
N PHE A 127 20.41 4.92 4.77
CA PHE A 127 20.28 4.99 6.21
C PHE A 127 21.08 3.93 6.99
N SER A 128 21.60 2.88 6.33
CA SER A 128 22.40 1.81 6.97
C SER A 128 23.50 2.36 7.87
N PRO A 129 24.32 3.35 7.44
CA PRO A 129 25.42 3.84 8.28
C PRO A 129 24.95 4.41 9.63
N TYR A 130 23.74 4.99 9.68
CA TYR A 130 23.18 5.52 10.92
C TYR A 130 22.68 4.40 11.82
N TYR A 131 22.04 3.39 11.24
CA TYR A 131 21.61 2.21 11.98
C TYR A 131 22.81 1.44 12.53
N ASP A 132 23.87 1.30 11.74
CA ASP A 132 25.11 0.62 12.15
C ASP A 132 25.72 1.29 13.39
N VAL A 133 25.79 2.63 13.43
CA VAL A 133 26.28 3.37 14.61
C VAL A 133 25.42 3.13 15.86
N ILE A 134 24.09 3.08 15.72
CA ILE A 134 23.18 2.82 16.84
C ILE A 134 23.36 1.38 17.33
N LEU A 135 23.40 0.42 16.40
CA LEU A 135 23.54 -1.01 16.69
C LEU A 135 24.87 -1.32 17.36
N SER A 136 25.99 -0.76 16.86
CA SER A 136 27.31 -0.95 17.49
C SER A 136 27.32 -0.45 18.93
N LYS A 137 26.78 0.75 19.19
CA LYS A 137 26.69 1.29 20.56
C LYS A 137 25.85 0.43 21.49
N LEU A 138 24.79 -0.18 20.98
CA LEU A 138 23.94 -1.09 21.75
C LEU A 138 24.65 -2.41 22.05
N LEU A 139 25.40 -2.96 21.09
CA LEU A 139 26.24 -4.14 21.29
C LEU A 139 27.31 -3.90 22.34
N ASP A 140 28.08 -2.81 22.21
CA ASP A 140 29.17 -2.46 23.14
C ASP A 140 28.65 -2.33 24.59
N LYS A 141 27.46 -1.74 24.75
CA LYS A 141 26.78 -1.61 26.05
C LYS A 141 26.35 -2.98 26.61
N ALA A 142 25.81 -3.85 25.78
CA ALA A 142 25.38 -5.18 26.19
C ALA A 142 26.59 -6.06 26.61
N GLU A 143 27.69 -5.98 25.87
CA GLU A 143 28.93 -6.69 26.19
C GLU A 143 29.54 -6.21 27.51
N SER A 144 29.57 -4.89 27.74
CA SER A 144 30.04 -4.32 28.99
C SER A 144 29.21 -4.78 30.20
N GLN A 145 27.88 -4.89 30.05
CA GLN A 145 27.00 -5.40 31.11
C GLN A 145 27.20 -6.90 31.39
N LEU A 146 27.48 -7.70 30.36
CA LEU A 146 27.78 -9.13 30.51
C LEU A 146 29.14 -9.37 31.20
N LEU A 147 30.13 -8.51 30.96
CA LEU A 147 31.44 -8.57 31.58
C LEU A 147 31.39 -8.18 33.07
N GLU A 148 30.58 -7.21 33.47
CA GLU A 148 30.38 -6.87 34.89
C GLU A 148 29.63 -7.97 35.68
N VAL A 149 28.65 -8.64 35.06
CA VAL A 149 27.95 -9.77 35.70
C VAL A 149 28.87 -10.98 35.90
N ARG A 150 29.82 -11.22 34.98
CA ARG A 150 30.80 -12.32 35.10
C ARG A 150 31.94 -12.00 36.07
N GLY A 151 32.28 -10.73 36.26
CA GLY A 151 33.31 -10.28 37.22
C GLY A 151 32.89 -10.35 38.69
N GLY A 152 31.58 -10.48 38.98
CA GLY A 152 31.03 -10.49 40.33
C GLY A 152 30.88 -11.86 41.02
N THR A 153 31.35 -12.96 40.43
CA THR A 153 31.16 -14.33 40.99
C THR A 153 32.45 -15.02 41.45
N THR A 154 33.51 -14.30 41.77
CA THR A 154 34.67 -14.90 42.46
C THR A 154 34.79 -14.29 43.85
N LEU A 155 34.65 -15.17 44.85
CA LEU A 155 34.77 -14.95 46.29
C LEU A 155 36.06 -14.21 46.67
#